data_AF-Q9XG59-F1
#
_entry.id   AF-Q9XG59-F1
#
_cell.length_a   1.000
_cell.length_b   1.000
_cell.length_c   1.000
_cell.angle_alpha   90.00
_cell.angle_beta   90.00
_cell.angle_gamma   90.00
#
_symmetry.space_group_name_H-M   'P 1'
#
loop_
_entity.id
_entity.type
_entity.pdbx_description
1 polymer ?
#
loop_
_entity_poly.entity_id
_entity_poly.type
_entity_poly.pdbx_seq_one_letter_code
_entity_poly.pdbx_strand_id
1 'polypeptide(L)'
;GLDMMFRTCTVQVNLDFSSEADMIRKFRAGLALQPIATALFANSPFKEGKPNGYLSMRSHIWSDTDNNRAGMLPFVFDDSFGFEQYVDYALDVPMYFVYRQKRYVDCAGLSFRDFMEGKLPVLPGELPTLNDWENH
;
A
#
# COMPACT_ATOMS: atom_id res chain seq x y z
N GLY A 1 3.19 12.34 4.06
CA GLY A 1 4.27 11.66 3.30
C GLY A 1 5.57 11.47 4.08
N LEU A 2 6.45 12.47 4.13
CA LEU A 2 7.83 12.31 4.65
C LEU A 2 7.93 11.86 6.12
N ASP A 3 6.97 12.26 6.95
CA ASP A 3 6.91 11.81 8.35
C ASP A 3 6.74 10.30 8.48
N MET A 4 5.99 9.68 7.56
CA MET A 4 5.86 8.22 7.50
C MET A 4 7.24 7.60 7.27
N MET A 5 7.98 8.12 6.28
CA MET A 5 9.27 7.58 5.86
C MET A 5 10.36 7.73 6.93
N PHE A 6 10.42 8.89 7.61
CA PHE A 6 11.54 9.21 8.49
C PHE A 6 11.23 9.09 9.98
N ARG A 7 9.95 9.12 10.38
CA ARG A 7 9.56 9.31 11.78
C ARG A 7 8.56 8.28 12.30
N THR A 8 8.39 7.16 11.61
CA THR A 8 7.53 6.07 12.08
C THR A 8 8.23 4.72 12.10
N CYS A 9 7.79 3.86 13.02
CA CYS A 9 8.17 2.45 13.08
C CYS A 9 6.89 1.60 13.19
N THR A 10 6.96 0.33 12.80
CA THR A 10 5.84 -0.60 12.91
C THR A 10 6.32 -1.97 13.38
N VAL A 11 5.40 -2.74 13.97
CA VAL A 11 5.49 -4.20 14.04
C VAL A 11 4.36 -4.75 13.16
N GLN A 12 4.67 -5.76 12.35
CA GLN A 12 3.74 -6.35 11.39
C GLN A 12 3.88 -7.87 11.41
N VAL A 13 2.78 -8.56 11.10
CA VAL A 13 2.72 -10.00 10.90
C VAL A 13 2.25 -10.30 9.48
N ASN A 14 2.79 -11.35 8.88
CA ASN A 14 2.39 -11.86 7.57
C ASN A 14 1.71 -13.22 7.78
N LEU A 15 0.59 -13.45 7.10
CA LEU A 15 -0.25 -14.64 7.26
C LEU A 15 -0.66 -15.19 5.89
N ASP A 16 -0.62 -16.51 5.74
CA ASP A 16 -1.02 -17.18 4.50
C ASP A 16 -2.54 -17.30 4.35
N PHE A 17 -2.99 -17.55 3.13
CA PHE A 17 -4.36 -17.96 2.78
C PHE A 17 -4.35 -19.22 1.92
N SER A 18 -5.41 -20.03 2.00
CA SER A 18 -5.49 -21.31 1.28
C SER A 18 -6.26 -21.25 -0.04
N SER A 19 -7.03 -20.18 -0.26
CA SER A 19 -7.88 -19.98 -1.44
C SER A 19 -8.29 -18.51 -1.55
N GLU A 20 -8.86 -18.11 -2.68
CA GLU A 20 -9.43 -16.77 -2.85
C GLU A 20 -10.53 -16.48 -1.82
N ALA A 21 -11.40 -17.46 -1.54
CA ALA A 21 -12.44 -17.32 -0.53
C ALA A 21 -11.87 -17.12 0.89
N ASP A 22 -10.78 -17.81 1.23
CA ASP A 22 -10.07 -17.62 2.51
C ASP A 22 -9.37 -16.25 2.57
N MET A 23 -8.74 -15.82 1.47
CA MET A 23 -8.14 -14.49 1.33
C MET A 23 -9.18 -13.39 1.58
N ILE A 24 -10.34 -13.44 0.90
CA ILE A 24 -11.43 -12.46 1.06
C ILE A 24 -11.89 -12.37 2.53
N ARG A 25 -12.10 -13.52 3.18
CA ARG A 25 -12.52 -13.59 4.58
C ARG A 25 -11.48 -12.97 5.51
N LYS A 26 -10.19 -13.30 5.32
CA LYS A 26 -9.08 -12.77 6.12
C LYS A 26 -8.86 -11.28 5.88
N PHE A 27 -8.97 -10.82 4.64
CA PHE A 27 -8.83 -9.40 4.28
C PHE A 27 -9.91 -8.55 4.93
N ARG A 28 -11.18 -8.96 4.81
CA ARG A 28 -12.32 -8.30 5.46
C ARG A 28 -12.17 -8.26 6.97
N ALA A 29 -11.79 -9.38 7.59
CA ALA A 29 -11.54 -9.45 9.03
C ALA A 29 -10.38 -8.53 9.45
N GLY A 30 -9.28 -8.56 8.71
CA GLY A 30 -8.10 -7.72 8.95
C GLY A 30 -8.45 -6.24 8.91
N LEU A 31 -9.09 -5.77 7.83
CA LEU A 31 -9.51 -4.37 7.70
C LEU A 31 -10.46 -3.95 8.82
N ALA A 32 -11.51 -4.73 9.11
CA ALA A 32 -12.49 -4.38 10.13
C ALA A 32 -11.88 -4.27 11.53
N LEU A 33 -10.88 -5.11 11.84
CA LEU A 33 -10.23 -5.16 13.15
C LEU A 33 -8.96 -4.27 13.24
N GLN A 34 -8.47 -3.74 12.12
CA GLN A 34 -7.26 -2.93 12.07
C GLN A 34 -7.30 -1.71 13.02
N PRO A 35 -8.42 -0.98 13.17
CA PRO A 35 -8.50 0.12 14.13
C PRO A 35 -8.43 -0.35 15.59
N ILE A 36 -8.93 -1.54 15.91
CA ILE A 36 -8.83 -2.13 17.26
C ILE A 36 -7.37 -2.46 17.56
N ALA A 37 -6.67 -3.10 16.62
CA ALA A 37 -5.23 -3.35 16.76
C ALA A 37 -4.46 -2.03 16.92
N THR A 38 -4.80 -1.01 16.15
CA THR A 38 -4.18 0.33 16.26
C THR A 38 -4.38 0.95 17.63
N ALA A 39 -5.57 0.82 18.22
CA ALA A 39 -5.87 1.35 19.55
C ALA A 39 -5.10 0.59 20.65
N LEU A 40 -5.06 -0.74 20.58
CA LEU A 40 -4.33 -1.59 21.53
C LEU A 40 -2.81 -1.33 21.52
N PHE A 41 -2.24 -1.03 20.35
CA PHE A 41 -0.81 -0.81 20.16
C PHE A 41 -0.44 0.68 19.99
N ALA A 42 -1.31 1.61 20.39
CA ALA A 42 -1.06 3.04 20.26
C ALA A 42 0.14 3.48 21.12
N ASN A 43 1.22 3.95 20.46
CA ASN A 43 2.49 4.23 21.13
C ASN A 43 3.28 5.38 20.46
N SER A 44 2.62 6.49 20.10
CA SER A 44 3.33 7.67 19.57
C SER A 44 2.71 9.01 20.00
N PRO A 45 2.66 9.30 21.32
CA PRO A 45 2.02 10.51 21.83
C PRO A 45 2.91 11.77 21.86
N PHE A 46 4.19 11.66 21.48
CA PHE A 46 5.14 12.77 21.51
C PHE A 46 5.70 13.10 20.13
N LYS A 47 5.98 14.38 19.88
CA LYS A 47 6.75 14.88 18.73
C LYS A 47 7.62 16.02 19.23
N GLU A 48 8.90 16.01 18.89
CA GLU A 48 9.85 17.09 19.23
C GLU A 48 9.86 17.42 20.74
N GLY A 49 9.81 16.38 21.58
CA GLY A 49 9.86 16.50 23.04
C GLY A 49 8.56 16.94 23.72
N LYS A 50 7.45 17.09 22.99
CA LYS A 50 6.16 17.54 23.53
C LYS A 50 4.99 16.61 23.17
N PRO A 51 3.91 16.57 23.98
CA PRO A 51 2.67 15.90 23.59
C PRO A 51 2.14 16.43 22.26
N ASN A 52 1.75 15.54 21.36
CA ASN A 52 1.34 15.90 19.99
C ASN A 52 -0.19 15.86 19.76
N GLY A 53 -0.97 15.50 20.79
CA GLY A 53 -2.43 15.42 20.72
C GLY A 53 -3.01 14.08 20.25
N TYR A 54 -2.16 13.11 19.90
CA TYR A 54 -2.58 11.77 19.45
C TYR A 54 -2.11 10.69 20.42
N LEU A 55 -2.83 9.56 20.44
CA LEU A 55 -2.30 8.33 21.05
C LEU A 55 -1.38 7.59 20.07
N SER A 56 -1.74 7.62 18.78
CA SER A 56 -0.96 7.08 17.69
C SER A 56 -0.79 8.11 16.56
N MET A 57 0.16 9.03 16.73
CA MET A 57 0.57 9.95 15.66
C MET A 57 1.00 9.18 14.41
N ARG A 58 1.69 8.04 14.57
CA ARG A 58 2.00 7.12 13.47
C ARG A 58 0.77 6.81 12.62
N SER A 59 -0.33 6.38 13.25
CA SER A 59 -1.54 6.02 12.51
C SER A 59 -2.18 7.23 11.84
N HIS A 60 -2.15 8.39 12.50
CA HIS A 60 -2.67 9.62 11.91
C HIS A 60 -1.88 10.05 10.67
N ILE A 61 -0.55 9.93 10.68
CA ILE A 61 0.30 10.26 9.52
C ILE A 61 -0.11 9.48 8.26
N TRP A 62 -0.57 8.23 8.40
CA TRP A 62 -0.98 7.41 7.26
C TRP A 62 -2.25 7.92 6.56
N SER A 63 -3.10 8.71 7.23
CA SER A 63 -4.28 9.31 6.57
C SER A 63 -3.95 10.50 5.65
N ASP A 64 -2.70 10.98 5.67
CA ASP A 64 -2.21 12.09 4.83
C ASP A 64 -0.82 11.74 4.23
N THR A 65 -0.63 10.46 3.90
CA THR A 65 0.61 9.98 3.28
C THR A 65 0.51 9.97 1.77
N ASP A 66 -0.42 9.19 1.22
CA ASP A 66 -0.79 9.15 -0.20
C ASP A 66 -2.13 8.41 -0.30
N ASN A 67 -3.19 9.12 -0.66
CA ASN A 67 -4.55 8.58 -0.67
C ASN A 67 -4.81 7.60 -1.82
N ASN A 68 -3.88 7.47 -2.78
CA ASN A 68 -3.99 6.46 -3.83
C ASN A 68 -3.58 5.06 -3.35
N ARG A 69 -2.83 4.96 -2.24
CA ARG A 69 -2.23 3.68 -1.77
C ARG A 69 -2.44 3.40 -0.29
N ALA A 70 -3.21 4.23 0.40
CA ALA A 70 -3.48 4.11 1.82
C ALA A 70 -4.98 4.12 2.11
N GLY A 71 -5.35 3.68 3.31
CA GLY A 71 -6.72 3.73 3.81
C GLY A 71 -7.33 2.36 4.06
N MET A 72 -8.66 2.32 4.09
CA MET A 72 -9.43 1.17 4.55
C MET A 72 -9.97 0.28 3.42
N LEU A 73 -9.63 0.58 2.16
CA LEU A 73 -9.99 -0.20 0.96
C LEU A 73 -11.46 -0.70 0.98
N PRO A 74 -12.46 0.22 0.99
CA PRO A 74 -13.86 -0.16 1.21
C PRO A 74 -14.39 -1.17 0.19
N PHE A 75 -13.86 -1.16 -1.04
CA PHE A 75 -14.24 -2.08 -2.12
C PHE A 75 -13.98 -3.57 -1.77
N VAL A 76 -13.15 -3.86 -0.77
CA VAL A 76 -12.94 -5.23 -0.26
C VAL A 76 -14.23 -5.84 0.31
N PHE A 77 -15.17 -5.00 0.73
CA PHE A 77 -16.46 -5.43 1.27
C PHE A 77 -17.56 -5.56 0.20
N ASP A 78 -17.28 -5.21 -1.06
CA ASP A 78 -18.22 -5.42 -2.15
C ASP A 78 -18.37 -6.91 -2.46
N ASP A 79 -19.56 -7.32 -2.90
CA ASP A 79 -19.85 -8.72 -3.26
C ASP A 79 -18.99 -9.22 -4.42
N SER A 80 -18.50 -8.30 -5.27
CA SER A 80 -17.61 -8.59 -6.40
C SER A 80 -16.16 -8.83 -6.02
N PHE A 81 -15.76 -8.58 -4.76
CA PHE A 81 -14.36 -8.56 -4.39
C PHE A 81 -13.69 -9.93 -4.50
N GLY A 82 -12.53 -9.95 -5.15
CA GLY A 82 -11.62 -11.08 -5.33
C GLY A 82 -10.23 -10.60 -5.76
N PHE A 83 -9.38 -11.52 -6.20
CA PHE A 83 -8.04 -11.19 -6.71
C PHE A 83 -8.09 -10.23 -7.89
N GLU A 84 -9.03 -10.42 -8.82
CA GLU A 84 -9.17 -9.58 -10.02
C GLU A 84 -9.38 -8.10 -9.67
N GLN A 85 -10.33 -7.80 -8.77
CA GLN A 85 -10.58 -6.43 -8.33
C GLN A 85 -9.39 -5.83 -7.55
N TYR A 86 -8.64 -6.65 -6.80
CA TYR A 86 -7.40 -6.19 -6.15
C TYR A 86 -6.30 -5.89 -7.16
N VAL A 87 -6.17 -6.71 -8.21
CA VAL A 87 -5.24 -6.47 -9.33
C VAL A 87 -5.60 -5.17 -10.04
N ASP A 88 -6.87 -4.94 -10.37
CA ASP A 88 -7.31 -3.69 -11.00
C ASP A 88 -7.01 -2.46 -10.13
N TYR A 89 -7.29 -2.55 -8.82
CA TYR A 89 -6.89 -1.50 -7.86
C TYR A 89 -5.38 -1.24 -7.94
N ALA A 90 -4.55 -2.28 -7.85
CA ALA A 90 -3.09 -2.14 -7.87
C ALA A 90 -2.58 -1.59 -9.21
N LEU A 91 -3.16 -1.99 -10.35
CA LEU A 91 -2.80 -1.47 -11.68
C LEU A 91 -3.02 0.04 -11.81
N ASP A 92 -4.01 0.57 -11.08
CA ASP A 92 -4.39 1.97 -11.10
C ASP A 92 -3.68 2.81 -10.01
N VAL A 93 -3.03 2.17 -9.02
CA VAL A 93 -2.12 2.86 -8.09
C VAL A 93 -0.91 3.40 -8.88
N PRO A 94 -0.56 4.70 -8.75
CA PRO A 94 0.60 5.24 -9.44
C PRO A 94 1.92 4.58 -8.99
N MET A 95 2.79 4.26 -9.94
CA MET A 95 4.09 3.66 -9.70
C MET A 95 5.03 4.62 -8.94
N TYR A 96 6.08 4.06 -8.31
CA TYR A 96 7.22 4.84 -7.82
C TYR A 96 8.45 4.69 -8.70
N PHE A 97 8.79 3.45 -9.05
CA PHE A 97 10.01 3.17 -9.80
C PHE A 97 9.87 1.88 -10.59
N VAL A 98 10.79 1.69 -11.54
CA VAL A 98 11.13 0.38 -12.09
C VAL A 98 12.60 0.12 -11.82
N TYR A 99 12.95 -1.10 -11.43
CA TYR A 99 14.35 -1.47 -11.22
C TYR A 99 14.94 -2.07 -12.49
N ARG A 100 15.88 -1.36 -13.11
CA ARG A 100 16.55 -1.79 -14.35
C ARG A 100 18.05 -1.60 -14.22
N GLN A 101 18.82 -2.59 -14.67
CA GLN A 101 20.28 -2.51 -14.74
C GLN A 101 20.92 -1.99 -13.44
N LYS A 102 20.45 -2.49 -12.29
CA LYS A 102 20.87 -2.11 -10.94
C LYS A 102 20.59 -0.64 -10.54
N ARG A 103 19.63 0.01 -11.21
CA ARG A 103 19.24 1.39 -10.95
C ARG A 103 17.72 1.49 -10.78
N TYR A 104 17.31 2.45 -9.97
CA TYR A 104 15.92 2.87 -9.86
C TYR A 104 15.63 3.89 -10.96
N VAL A 105 14.70 3.56 -11.85
CA VAL A 105 14.16 4.46 -12.86
C VAL A 105 12.92 5.10 -12.27
N ASP A 106 12.91 6.42 -12.14
CA ASP A 106 11.78 7.18 -11.60
C ASP A 106 10.54 6.99 -12.49
N CYS A 107 9.48 6.45 -11.91
CA CYS A 107 8.18 6.26 -12.55
C CYS A 107 7.05 6.91 -11.74
N ALA A 108 7.39 7.87 -10.87
CA ALA A 108 6.45 8.51 -9.97
C ALA A 108 5.27 9.10 -10.76
N GLY A 109 4.05 8.66 -10.43
CA GLY A 109 2.84 9.15 -11.08
C GLY A 109 2.48 8.44 -12.39
N LEU A 110 3.31 7.52 -12.89
CA LEU A 110 3.03 6.72 -14.08
C LEU A 110 2.17 5.49 -13.75
N SER A 111 1.51 4.92 -14.77
CA SER A 111 0.58 3.80 -14.62
C SER A 111 1.26 2.45 -14.89
N PHE A 112 1.02 1.48 -14.00
CA PHE A 112 1.42 0.09 -14.25
C PHE A 112 0.59 -0.52 -15.40
N ARG A 113 -0.65 -0.07 -15.58
CA ARG A 113 -1.48 -0.45 -16.73
C ARG A 113 -0.84 -0.04 -18.06
N ASP A 114 -0.32 1.18 -18.15
CA ASP A 114 0.45 1.61 -19.33
C ASP A 114 1.73 0.77 -19.50
N PHE A 115 2.36 0.36 -18.41
CA PHE A 115 3.54 -0.50 -18.46
C PHE A 115 3.21 -1.88 -19.04
N MET A 116 2.09 -2.50 -18.64
CA MET A 116 1.58 -3.75 -19.22
C MET A 116 1.37 -3.67 -20.74
N GLU A 117 1.12 -2.47 -21.27
CA GLU A 117 0.94 -2.22 -22.71
C GLU A 117 2.22 -1.73 -23.42
N GLY A 118 3.36 -1.66 -22.71
CA GLY A 118 4.63 -1.16 -23.25
C GLY A 118 4.65 0.35 -23.50
N LYS A 119 3.75 1.10 -22.88
CA LYS A 119 3.52 2.54 -23.09
C LYS A 119 4.21 3.41 -22.05
N LEU A 120 5.06 2.85 -21.19
CA LEU A 120 5.74 3.62 -20.15
C LEU A 120 6.76 4.59 -20.79
N PRO A 121 6.61 5.93 -20.64
CA PRO A 121 7.45 6.90 -21.36
C PRO A 121 8.94 6.80 -21.04
N VAL A 122 9.28 6.40 -19.80
CA VAL A 122 10.65 6.25 -19.34
C VAL A 122 11.31 4.92 -19.75
N LEU A 123 10.51 3.95 -20.20
CA LEU A 123 10.95 2.63 -20.70
C LEU A 123 10.11 2.25 -21.94
N PRO A 124 10.25 2.98 -23.06
CA PRO A 124 9.37 2.82 -24.21
C PRO A 124 9.49 1.42 -24.82
N GLY A 125 8.36 0.72 -24.92
CA GLY A 125 8.27 -0.62 -25.50
C GLY A 125 8.69 -1.77 -24.57
N GLU A 126 9.14 -1.49 -23.34
CA GLU A 126 9.40 -2.54 -22.35
C GLU A 126 8.10 -3.03 -21.71
N LEU A 127 8.02 -4.34 -21.46
CA LEU A 127 6.92 -4.97 -20.71
C LEU A 127 7.37 -5.32 -19.28
N PRO A 128 6.45 -5.32 -18.29
CA PRO A 128 6.76 -5.66 -16.92
C PRO A 128 7.09 -7.15 -16.78
N THR A 129 7.92 -7.42 -15.79
CA THR A 129 8.23 -8.76 -15.29
C THR A 129 7.47 -9.04 -13.99
N LEU A 130 7.48 -10.30 -13.53
CA LEU A 130 6.95 -10.63 -12.20
C LEU A 130 7.66 -9.88 -11.06
N ASN A 131 8.95 -9.56 -11.24
CA ASN A 131 9.68 -8.73 -10.26
C ASN A 131 9.20 -7.28 -10.27
N ASP A 132 8.75 -6.76 -11.42
CA ASP A 132 8.19 -5.41 -11.49
C ASP A 132 6.84 -5.36 -10.81
N TRP A 133 6.04 -6.42 -10.98
CA TRP A 133 4.78 -6.58 -10.28
C TRP A 133 4.96 -6.67 -8.76
N GLU A 134 5.93 -7.45 -8.27
CA GLU A 134 6.23 -7.54 -6.83
C GLU A 134 6.77 -6.23 -6.24
N ASN A 135 7.53 -5.45 -7.03
CA ASN A 135 8.06 -4.16 -6.59
C ASN A 135 7.01 -3.03 -6.55
N HIS A 136 5.91 -3.19 -7.29
CA HIS A 136 4.83 -2.23 -7.43
C HIS A 136 3.80 -2.38 -6.31
#